data_AF-A0A2V2USW7-F1
#
_entry.id   AF-A0A2V2USW7-F1
#
_cell.length_a   1.000
_cell.length_b   1.000
_cell.length_c   1.000
_cell.angle_alpha   90.00
_cell.angle_beta   90.00
_cell.angle_gamma   90.00
#
_symmetry.space_group_name_H-M   'P 1'
#
loop_
_entity.id
_entity.type
_entity.pdbx_description
1 polymer ?
#
loop_
_entity_poly.entity_id
_entity_poly.type
_entity_poly.pdbx_seq_one_letter_code
_entity_poly.pdbx_strand_id
1 'polypeptide(L)'
;MSTDCSMYKKEVACNRVLNAECSWNGTRGECGWNGFTCFWGHGKDKTPCLDDSRCKWVYSDEECKNPTGYSSSYNGIFAGAMIVGAMIGSIYAGQFAARFGHKVSFLIVGIVGVVSSVMYHVSSATNEFWVLCVGRLLIGVVLGLVNVACPMYVDQKRPPEVPSRGRCSVSGVHHVWHYVCCSDGVGYWAKRQL
;
A
#
# COMPACT_ATOMS: atom_id res chain seq x y z
N MET A 1 -12.61 -0.72 -7.93
CA MET A 1 -12.50 -1.73 -6.86
C MET A 1 -11.45 -2.75 -7.24
N SER A 2 -10.48 -3.03 -6.37
CA SER A 2 -9.35 -3.93 -6.67
C SER A 2 -9.60 -5.39 -6.24
N THR A 3 -10.74 -5.65 -5.59
CA THR A 3 -11.01 -6.94 -4.95
C THR A 3 -11.68 -7.91 -5.91
N ASP A 4 -11.17 -9.14 -5.97
CA ASP A 4 -11.82 -10.23 -6.69
C ASP A 4 -12.85 -10.93 -5.78
N CYS A 5 -14.14 -10.75 -6.09
CA CYS A 5 -15.22 -11.36 -5.32
C CYS A 5 -15.17 -12.90 -5.37
N SER A 6 -14.55 -13.50 -6.39
CA SER A 6 -14.50 -14.96 -6.55
C SER A 6 -13.66 -15.68 -5.49
N MET A 7 -12.80 -14.95 -4.77
CA MET A 7 -11.97 -15.48 -3.69
C MET A 7 -12.77 -15.86 -2.43
N TYR A 8 -13.98 -15.32 -2.26
CA TYR A 8 -14.80 -15.52 -1.07
C TYR A 8 -15.79 -16.69 -1.23
N LYS A 9 -15.44 -17.86 -0.70
CA LYS A 9 -16.26 -19.09 -0.78
C LYS A 9 -17.33 -19.23 0.33
N LYS A 10 -17.55 -18.19 1.13
CA LYS A 10 -18.52 -18.20 2.24
C LYS A 10 -19.43 -16.99 2.13
N GLU A 11 -20.72 -17.19 2.35
CA GLU A 11 -21.76 -16.15 2.29
C GLU A 11 -21.44 -14.96 3.20
N VAL A 12 -21.10 -15.24 4.45
CA VAL A 12 -20.76 -14.19 5.43
C VAL A 12 -19.52 -13.40 5.00
N ALA A 13 -18.54 -14.06 4.38
CA ALA A 13 -17.33 -13.39 3.92
C ALA A 13 -17.62 -12.51 2.69
N CYS A 14 -18.42 -13.01 1.75
CA CYS A 14 -18.84 -12.31 0.53
C CYS A 14 -19.61 -11.02 0.82
N ASN A 15 -20.55 -11.05 1.78
CA ASN A 15 -21.38 -9.90 2.14
C ASN A 15 -20.66 -8.88 3.03
N ARG A 16 -19.49 -9.23 3.58
CA ARG A 16 -18.67 -8.36 4.44
C ARG A 16 -17.49 -7.74 3.69
N VAL A 17 -17.37 -7.96 2.37
CA VAL A 17 -16.25 -7.44 1.60
C VAL A 17 -16.32 -5.92 1.56
N LEU A 18 -15.34 -5.29 2.19
CA LEU A 18 -15.14 -3.84 2.13
C LEU A 18 -14.59 -3.48 0.75
N ASN A 19 -15.07 -2.36 0.20
CA ASN A 19 -14.56 -1.75 -1.03
C ASN A 19 -14.79 -2.57 -2.33
N ALA A 20 -15.77 -3.47 -2.35
CA ALA A 20 -16.31 -4.10 -3.55
C ALA A 20 -17.80 -4.42 -3.42
N GLU A 21 -18.57 -4.25 -4.50
CA GLU A 21 -20.00 -4.58 -4.58
C GLU A 21 -20.21 -6.09 -4.79
N CYS A 22 -19.58 -6.89 -3.92
CA CYS A 22 -19.75 -8.34 -3.95
C CYS A 22 -21.10 -8.71 -3.32
N SER A 23 -21.80 -9.66 -3.93
CA SER A 23 -23.07 -10.20 -3.46
C SER A 23 -23.07 -11.72 -3.62
N TRP A 24 -23.59 -12.40 -2.60
CA TRP A 24 -23.66 -13.86 -2.59
C TRP A 24 -24.79 -14.38 -3.47
N ASN A 25 -24.48 -15.28 -4.40
CA ASN A 25 -25.51 -15.94 -5.19
C ASN A 25 -25.89 -17.29 -4.57
N GLY A 26 -27.03 -17.32 -3.89
CA GLY A 26 -27.54 -18.53 -3.21
C GLY A 26 -27.83 -19.72 -4.13
N THR A 27 -28.05 -19.50 -5.43
CA THR A 27 -28.32 -20.60 -6.39
C THR A 27 -27.06 -21.36 -6.81
N ARG A 28 -25.90 -20.69 -6.81
CA ARG A 28 -24.62 -21.27 -7.24
C ARG A 28 -23.67 -21.56 -6.09
N GLY A 29 -23.94 -21.01 -4.90
CA GLY A 29 -23.04 -21.15 -3.74
C GLY A 29 -21.71 -20.43 -3.93
N GLU A 30 -21.69 -19.39 -4.77
CA GLU A 30 -20.50 -18.64 -5.15
C GLU A 30 -20.74 -17.13 -4.93
N CYS A 31 -19.66 -16.43 -4.60
CA CYS A 31 -19.65 -14.98 -4.47
C CYS A 31 -19.37 -14.32 -5.81
N GLY A 32 -20.24 -13.40 -6.22
CA GLY A 32 -20.12 -12.64 -7.47
C GLY A 32 -20.26 -11.15 -7.25
N TRP A 33 -20.24 -10.37 -8.32
CA TRP A 33 -20.63 -8.97 -8.30
C TRP A 33 -22.16 -8.85 -8.29
N ASN A 34 -22.70 -7.84 -7.59
CA ASN A 34 -24.14 -7.69 -7.34
C ASN A 34 -24.99 -7.49 -8.62
N GLY A 35 -24.39 -6.99 -9.71
CA GLY A 35 -25.09 -6.78 -10.98
C GLY A 35 -24.80 -7.86 -12.01
N PHE A 36 -23.58 -7.86 -12.54
CA PHE A 36 -23.17 -8.74 -13.63
C PHE A 36 -21.75 -9.22 -13.40
N THR A 37 -21.57 -10.53 -13.48
CA THR A 37 -20.27 -11.20 -13.42
C THR A 37 -19.93 -11.74 -14.80
N CYS A 38 -18.85 -11.23 -15.38
CA CYS A 38 -18.36 -11.63 -16.70
C CYS A 38 -18.17 -13.14 -16.86
N PHE A 39 -17.71 -13.81 -15.79
CA PHE A 39 -17.55 -15.26 -15.79
C PHE A 39 -18.87 -16.01 -15.98
N TRP A 40 -19.95 -15.54 -15.34
CA TRP A 40 -21.27 -16.18 -15.44
C TRP A 40 -22.04 -15.80 -16.71
N GLY A 41 -21.72 -14.67 -17.32
CA GLY A 41 -22.36 -14.20 -18.56
C GLY A 41 -21.73 -14.80 -19.81
N HIS A 42 -20.39 -14.82 -19.87
CA HIS A 42 -19.64 -15.20 -21.07
C HIS A 42 -18.80 -16.46 -20.90
N GLY A 43 -18.52 -16.91 -19.67
CA GLY A 43 -17.81 -18.16 -19.40
C GLY A 43 -16.46 -18.26 -20.15
N LYS A 44 -16.39 -19.23 -21.07
CA LYS A 44 -15.22 -19.51 -21.93
C LYS A 44 -15.40 -19.03 -23.37
N ASP A 45 -16.45 -18.28 -23.66
CA ASP A 45 -16.69 -17.73 -24.98
C ASP A 45 -15.90 -16.43 -25.17
N LYS A 46 -14.84 -16.51 -25.97
CA LYS A 46 -13.91 -15.39 -26.20
C LYS A 46 -14.53 -14.21 -26.94
N THR A 47 -15.34 -14.49 -27.95
CA THR A 47 -15.94 -13.47 -28.84
C THR A 47 -16.88 -12.50 -28.11
N PRO A 48 -17.87 -12.96 -27.31
CA PRO A 48 -18.75 -12.04 -26.59
C PRO A 48 -18.05 -11.37 -25.38
N CYS A 49 -17.02 -11.99 -24.82
CA CYS A 49 -16.23 -11.40 -23.73
C CYS A 49 -15.39 -10.18 -24.19
N LEU A 50 -14.88 -10.21 -25.42
CA LEU A 50 -14.09 -9.10 -26.00
C LEU A 50 -14.95 -7.91 -26.45
N ASP A 51 -16.24 -8.16 -26.73
CA ASP A 51 -17.20 -7.13 -27.14
C ASP A 51 -17.71 -6.32 -25.93
N ASP A 52 -17.81 -6.95 -24.76
CA ASP A 52 -18.27 -6.29 -23.53
C ASP A 52 -17.14 -5.52 -22.82
N SER A 53 -17.22 -4.18 -22.82
CA SER A 53 -16.23 -3.29 -22.19
C SER A 53 -16.07 -3.46 -20.68
N ARG A 54 -17.00 -4.14 -20.02
CA ARG A 54 -16.98 -4.41 -18.57
C ARG A 54 -16.17 -5.66 -18.22
N CYS A 55 -15.77 -6.45 -19.22
CA CYS A 55 -15.12 -7.74 -19.03
C CYS A 55 -13.72 -7.75 -19.62
N LYS A 56 -12.86 -8.61 -19.08
CA LYS A 56 -11.52 -8.82 -19.61
C LYS A 56 -11.23 -10.30 -19.77
N TRP A 57 -10.81 -10.68 -20.97
CA TRP A 57 -10.40 -12.04 -21.26
C TRP A 57 -9.03 -12.35 -20.62
N VAL A 58 -8.96 -13.42 -19.84
CA VAL A 58 -7.71 -13.90 -19.24
C VAL A 58 -7.20 -15.09 -20.03
N TYR A 59 -6.11 -14.87 -20.78
CA TYR A 59 -5.50 -15.90 -21.64
C TYR A 59 -4.89 -17.09 -20.88
N SER A 60 -4.56 -16.91 -19.60
CA SER A 60 -3.95 -17.98 -18.79
C SER A 60 -4.95 -19.08 -18.41
N ASP A 61 -6.20 -18.71 -18.15
CA ASP A 61 -7.25 -19.63 -17.65
C ASP A 61 -8.30 -19.94 -18.73
N GLU A 62 -8.21 -19.31 -19.91
CA GLU A 62 -9.20 -19.36 -20.99
C GLU A 62 -10.62 -18.98 -20.53
N GLU A 63 -10.71 -17.98 -19.65
CA GLU A 63 -11.96 -17.57 -19.01
C GLU A 63 -12.14 -16.05 -19.04
N CYS A 64 -13.40 -15.63 -19.16
CA CYS A 64 -13.79 -14.23 -19.08
C CYS A 64 -13.93 -13.80 -17.61
N LYS A 65 -13.10 -12.86 -17.15
CA LYS A 65 -13.14 -12.37 -15.76
C LYS A 65 -13.52 -10.89 -15.69
N ASN A 66 -14.07 -10.48 -14.56
CA ASN A 66 -14.28 -9.06 -14.29
C ASN A 66 -12.91 -8.39 -14.12
N PRO A 67 -12.73 -7.12 -14.55
CA PRO A 67 -11.48 -6.41 -14.33
C PRO A 67 -11.27 -6.22 -12.83
N THR A 68 -10.35 -6.98 -12.26
CA THR A 68 -9.90 -6.85 -10.87
C THR A 68 -8.55 -6.13 -10.87
N GLY A 69 -8.46 -5.05 -10.11
CA GLY A 69 -7.25 -4.24 -9.98
C GLY A 69 -7.32 -2.85 -10.61
N TYR A 70 -6.42 -1.98 -10.17
CA TYR A 70 -6.19 -0.67 -10.79
C TYR A 70 -5.46 -0.85 -12.13
N SER A 71 -5.78 -0.01 -13.13
CA SER A 71 -5.06 -0.01 -14.40
C SER A 71 -3.56 0.26 -14.19
N SER A 72 -2.69 -0.26 -15.08
CA SER A 72 -1.24 -0.15 -14.97
C SER A 72 -0.74 1.28 -14.73
N SER A 73 -1.40 2.27 -15.31
CA SER A 73 -1.06 3.69 -15.11
C SER A 73 -1.24 4.14 -13.66
N TYR A 74 -2.35 3.77 -13.03
CA TYR A 74 -2.66 4.11 -11.64
C TYR A 74 -1.72 3.42 -10.65
N ASN A 75 -1.40 2.14 -10.88
CA ASN A 75 -0.39 1.44 -10.07
C ASN A 75 1.00 2.11 -10.19
N GLY A 76 1.36 2.58 -11.40
CA GLY A 76 2.58 3.33 -11.63
C GLY A 76 2.62 4.64 -10.85
N ILE A 77 1.54 5.42 -10.89
CA ILE A 77 1.42 6.67 -10.12
C ILE A 77 1.50 6.40 -8.62
N PHE A 78 0.83 5.36 -8.14
CA PHE A 78 0.84 4.96 -6.73
C PHE A 78 2.24 4.58 -6.24
N ALA A 79 3.00 3.81 -7.03
CA ALA A 79 4.38 3.45 -6.70
C ALA A 79 5.32 4.68 -6.82
N GLY A 80 5.16 5.49 -7.85
CA GLY A 80 5.98 6.68 -8.09
C GLY A 80 5.82 7.76 -7.03
N ALA A 81 4.60 7.95 -6.52
CA ALA A 81 4.30 8.88 -5.44
C ALA A 81 5.17 8.64 -4.20
N MET A 82 5.40 7.39 -3.82
CA MET A 82 6.26 7.05 -2.69
C MET A 82 7.71 7.50 -2.90
N ILE A 83 8.24 7.29 -4.11
CA ILE A 83 9.62 7.67 -4.47
C ILE A 83 9.78 9.19 -4.46
N VAL A 84 8.83 9.92 -5.04
CA VAL A 84 8.82 11.39 -5.04
C VAL A 84 8.77 11.93 -3.62
N GLY A 85 7.93 11.36 -2.76
CA GLY A 85 7.88 11.72 -1.33
C GLY A 85 9.23 11.49 -0.63
N ALA A 86 9.88 10.36 -0.87
CA ALA A 86 11.18 10.04 -0.29
C ALA A 86 12.31 10.96 -0.78
N MET A 87 12.29 11.37 -2.05
CA MET A 87 13.23 12.37 -2.57
C MET A 87 13.07 13.71 -1.86
N ILE A 88 11.83 14.19 -1.74
CA ILE A 88 11.53 15.44 -1.03
C ILE A 88 12.00 15.35 0.43
N GLY A 89 11.64 14.27 1.14
CA GLY A 89 12.05 14.06 2.52
C GLY A 89 13.57 14.08 2.71
N SER A 90 14.32 13.46 1.80
CA SER A 90 15.78 13.39 1.85
C SER A 90 16.44 14.77 1.65
N ILE A 91 15.91 15.60 0.74
CA ILE A 91 16.43 16.95 0.48
C ILE A 91 16.26 17.84 1.73
N TYR A 92 15.10 17.77 2.38
CA TYR A 92 14.82 18.56 3.58
C TYR A 92 15.51 18.01 4.84
N ALA A 93 15.89 16.73 4.85
CA ALA A 93 16.52 16.08 5.99
C ALA A 93 17.80 16.77 6.45
N GLY A 94 18.68 17.18 5.51
CA GLY A 94 19.95 17.83 5.85
C GLY A 94 19.77 19.17 6.55
N GLN A 95 18.84 19.99 6.07
CA GLN A 95 18.51 21.28 6.67
C GLN A 95 17.81 21.12 8.03
N PHE A 96 16.91 20.14 8.14
CA PHE A 96 16.23 19.82 9.40
C PHE A 96 17.21 19.29 10.46
N ALA A 97 18.12 18.40 10.08
CA ALA A 97 19.10 17.81 10.98
C ALA A 97 20.07 18.86 11.55
N ALA A 98 20.49 19.83 10.74
CA ALA A 98 21.36 20.92 11.18
C ALA A 98 20.68 21.88 12.18
N ARG A 99 19.35 22.04 12.09
CA ARG A 99 18.61 23.02 12.92
C ARG A 99 17.99 22.44 14.19
N PHE A 100 17.51 21.20 14.17
CA PHE A 100 16.62 20.70 15.22
C PHE A 100 17.26 19.82 16.31
N GLY A 101 18.51 19.37 16.14
CA GLY A 101 19.14 18.47 17.11
C GLY A 101 18.45 17.10 17.21
N HIS A 102 19.16 16.10 17.74
CA HIS A 102 18.73 14.70 17.55
C HIS A 102 17.43 14.29 18.20
N LYS A 103 17.12 14.87 19.36
CA LYS A 103 15.91 14.50 20.11
C LYS A 103 14.64 15.04 19.47
N VAL A 104 14.70 16.22 18.84
CA VAL A 104 13.52 16.87 18.26
C VAL A 104 13.18 16.27 16.89
N SER A 105 14.19 15.87 16.11
CA SER A 105 13.97 15.19 14.82
C SER A 105 13.13 13.93 14.96
N PHE A 106 13.37 13.10 16.00
CA PHE A 106 12.55 11.92 16.26
C PHE A 106 11.11 12.24 16.66
N LEU A 107 10.91 13.33 17.42
CA LEU A 107 9.57 13.75 17.85
C LEU A 107 8.75 14.29 16.68
N ILE A 108 9.37 15.06 15.77
CA ILE A 108 8.72 15.56 14.54
C ILE A 108 8.33 14.40 13.62
N VAL A 109 9.25 13.45 13.39
CA VAL A 109 8.97 12.24 12.61
C VAL A 109 7.79 11.46 13.21
N GLY A 110 7.74 11.33 14.53
CA GLY A 110 6.63 10.68 15.24
C GLY A 110 5.29 11.39 15.00
N ILE A 111 5.23 12.71 15.13
CA ILE A 111 4.00 13.49 14.89
C ILE A 111 3.52 13.35 13.45
N VAL A 112 4.43 13.52 12.47
CA VAL A 112 4.07 13.39 11.05
C VAL A 112 3.63 11.95 10.72
N GLY A 113 4.22 10.95 11.36
CA GLY A 113 3.80 9.55 11.27
C GLY A 113 2.39 9.32 11.78
N VAL A 114 2.03 9.88 12.94
CA VAL A 114 0.66 9.80 13.48
C VAL A 114 -0.34 10.47 12.54
N VAL A 115 -0.03 11.66 12.04
CA VAL A 115 -0.88 12.35 11.05
C VAL A 115 -1.06 11.51 9.78
N SER A 116 0.01 10.89 9.29
CA SER A 116 -0.04 10.02 8.10
C SER A 116 -0.91 8.78 8.34
N SER A 117 -0.84 8.18 9.53
CA SER A 117 -1.66 7.02 9.91
C SER A 117 -3.15 7.37 10.00
N VAL A 118 -3.48 8.49 10.65
CA VAL A 118 -4.87 8.98 10.74
C VAL A 118 -5.42 9.26 9.34
N MET A 119 -4.63 9.94 8.50
CA MET A 119 -5.06 10.26 7.15
C MET A 119 -5.27 8.99 6.32
N TYR A 120 -4.41 7.98 6.45
CA TYR A 120 -4.57 6.69 5.79
C TYR A 120 -5.86 5.96 6.22
N HIS A 121 -6.18 6.00 7.52
CA HIS A 121 -7.41 5.41 8.04
C HIS A 121 -8.67 6.12 7.52
N VAL A 122 -8.62 7.44 7.35
CA VAL A 122 -9.69 8.22 6.74
C VAL A 122 -9.82 7.94 5.24
N SER A 123 -8.69 7.79 4.52
CA SER A 123 -8.69 7.43 3.09
C SER A 123 -9.32 6.08 2.81
N SER A 124 -9.16 5.12 3.74
CA SER A 124 -9.78 3.79 3.62
C SER A 124 -11.31 3.86 3.69
N ALA A 125 -11.88 4.90 4.30
CA ALA A 125 -13.32 5.08 4.40
C ALA A 125 -13.92 5.76 3.16
N THR A 126 -13.16 6.63 2.49
CA THR A 126 -13.68 7.43 1.37
C THR A 126 -13.51 6.80 -0.01
N ASN A 127 -12.75 5.70 -0.14
CA ASN A 127 -12.55 4.97 -1.41
C ASN A 127 -12.01 5.83 -2.59
N GLU A 128 -11.47 7.01 -2.29
CA GLU A 128 -10.94 7.93 -3.29
C GLU A 128 -9.46 7.63 -3.57
N PHE A 129 -9.14 7.26 -4.82
CA PHE A 129 -7.78 6.92 -5.25
C PHE A 129 -6.76 8.04 -4.95
N TRP A 130 -7.17 9.29 -5.06
CA TRP A 130 -6.30 10.45 -4.80
C TRP A 130 -5.82 10.55 -3.36
N VAL A 131 -6.67 10.22 -2.39
CA VAL A 131 -6.33 10.35 -0.96
C VAL A 131 -5.35 9.25 -0.54
N LEU A 132 -5.44 8.06 -1.16
CA LEU A 132 -4.42 7.01 -1.04
C LEU A 132 -3.05 7.46 -1.58
N CYS A 133 -3.04 8.19 -2.70
CA CYS A 133 -1.82 8.70 -3.31
C CYS A 133 -1.12 9.74 -2.42
N VAL A 134 -1.91 10.65 -1.81
CA VAL A 134 -1.39 11.65 -0.85
C VAL A 134 -0.84 10.99 0.42
N GLY A 135 -1.52 9.96 0.94
CA GLY A 135 -1.01 9.19 2.09
C GLY A 135 0.36 8.54 1.81
N ARG A 136 0.57 8.04 0.58
CA ARG A 136 1.86 7.47 0.15
C ARG A 136 2.96 8.52 0.02
N LEU A 137 2.64 9.72 -0.46
CA LEU A 137 3.60 10.83 -0.49
C LEU A 137 4.09 11.18 0.92
N LEU A 138 3.16 11.31 1.86
CA LEU A 138 3.46 11.64 3.26
C LEU A 138 4.32 10.58 3.94
N ILE A 139 3.96 9.30 3.81
CA ILE A 139 4.78 8.19 4.32
C ILE A 139 6.17 8.21 3.67
N GLY A 140 6.26 8.47 2.37
CA GLY A 140 7.53 8.62 1.66
C GLY A 140 8.42 9.71 2.26
N VAL A 141 7.86 10.88 2.57
CA VAL A 141 8.61 11.99 3.19
C VAL A 141 9.16 11.59 4.56
N VAL A 142 8.34 10.94 5.40
CA VAL A 142 8.75 10.47 6.73
C VAL A 142 9.89 9.45 6.62
N LEU A 143 9.78 8.51 5.68
CA LEU A 143 10.81 7.51 5.39
C LEU A 143 12.14 8.15 4.96
N GLY A 144 12.09 9.15 4.09
CA GLY A 144 13.29 9.89 3.65
C GLY A 144 14.01 10.55 4.84
N LEU A 145 13.26 11.23 5.70
CA LEU A 145 13.81 11.89 6.89
C LEU A 145 14.44 10.90 7.88
N VAL A 146 13.76 9.77 8.14
CA VAL A 146 14.24 8.71 9.03
C VAL A 146 15.56 8.11 8.55
N ASN A 147 15.69 7.83 7.25
CA ASN A 147 16.89 7.20 6.70
C ASN A 147 18.14 8.06 6.88
N VAL A 148 17.99 9.39 6.89
CA VAL A 148 19.09 10.33 7.15
C VAL A 148 19.34 10.50 8.66
N ALA A 149 18.28 10.51 9.48
CA ALA A 149 18.41 10.67 10.93
C ALA A 149 19.02 9.45 11.64
N CYS A 150 18.71 8.22 11.19
CA CYS A 150 19.19 6.98 11.79
C CYS A 150 20.73 6.88 11.90
N PRO A 151 21.53 7.03 10.81
CA PRO A 151 22.99 6.89 10.90
C PRO A 151 23.61 7.96 11.81
N MET A 152 23.09 9.19 11.76
CA MET A 152 23.55 10.26 12.63
C MET A 152 23.31 9.94 14.12
N TYR A 153 22.18 9.31 14.47
CA TYR A 153 21.86 8.98 15.86
C TYR A 153 22.79 7.91 16.45
N VAL A 154 23.14 6.93 15.62
CA VAL A 154 24.08 5.87 15.98
C VAL A 154 25.48 6.45 16.24
N ASP A 155 25.93 7.39 15.42
CA ASP A 155 27.24 8.03 15.57
C ASP A 155 27.39 8.75 16.91
N GLN A 156 26.33 9.42 17.36
CA GLN A 156 26.34 10.21 18.60
C GLN A 156 26.23 9.38 19.89
N LYS A 157 25.85 8.11 19.78
CA LYS A 157 25.70 7.17 20.90
C LYS A 157 26.91 6.24 21.07
N ARG A 158 27.94 6.38 20.24
CA ARG A 158 29.07 5.46 20.21
C ARG A 158 30.04 5.74 21.38
N PRO A 159 30.44 4.72 22.17
CA PRO A 159 31.48 4.87 23.18
C PRO A 159 32.84 5.17 22.51
N PRO A 160 33.68 6.04 23.11
CA PRO A 160 34.91 6.57 22.49
C PRO A 160 36.00 5.54 22.19
N GLU A 161 35.88 4.31 22.70
CA GLU A 161 36.97 3.32 22.74
C GLU A 161 36.98 2.32 21.58
N VAL A 162 35.97 2.31 20.70
CA VAL A 162 35.90 1.33 19.59
C VAL A 162 36.27 1.94 18.23
N PRO A 163 37.38 1.52 17.58
CA PRO A 163 37.81 2.05 16.29
C PRO A 163 36.76 1.87 15.19
N SER A 164 36.64 2.88 14.33
CA SER A 164 35.73 2.99 13.20
C SER A 164 36.02 1.98 12.08
N ARG A 165 35.48 0.76 12.16
CA ARG A 165 35.28 -0.10 11.00
C ARG A 165 33.93 -0.82 11.02
N GLY A 166 32.99 -0.32 10.22
CA GLY A 166 32.07 -1.16 9.43
C GLY A 166 30.89 -1.84 10.12
N ARG A 167 30.62 -1.64 11.42
CA ARG A 167 29.47 -2.26 12.09
C ARG A 167 28.36 -1.25 12.32
N CYS A 168 27.65 -0.89 11.24
CA CYS A 168 26.36 -0.22 11.32
C CYS A 168 25.43 -1.08 12.19
N SER A 169 25.05 -0.60 13.36
CA SER A 169 24.14 -1.32 14.26
C SER A 169 22.75 -1.39 13.62
N VAL A 170 22.46 -2.51 12.98
CA VAL A 170 21.24 -2.82 12.21
C VAL A 170 19.99 -2.90 13.10
N SER A 171 20.14 -2.89 14.43
CA SER A 171 19.06 -3.20 15.37
C SER A 171 18.01 -2.10 15.53
N GLY A 172 18.41 -0.81 15.51
CA GLY A 172 17.46 0.31 15.53
C GLY A 172 16.74 0.51 14.19
N VAL A 173 17.47 0.24 13.10
CA VAL A 173 16.92 0.23 11.73
C VAL A 173 15.87 -0.87 11.59
N HIS A 174 16.06 -2.02 12.25
CA HIS A 174 15.12 -3.13 12.22
C HIS A 174 13.76 -2.79 12.83
N HIS A 175 13.67 -2.01 13.91
CA HIS A 175 12.37 -1.64 14.50
C HIS A 175 11.59 -0.63 13.64
N VAL A 176 12.28 0.33 13.02
CA VAL A 176 11.62 1.28 12.12
C VAL A 176 11.29 0.63 10.79
N TRP A 177 12.15 -0.23 10.26
CA TRP A 177 11.82 -1.10 9.12
C TRP A 177 10.72 -2.08 9.44
N HIS A 178 10.57 -2.56 10.68
CA HIS A 178 9.44 -3.40 11.07
C HIS A 178 8.14 -2.58 11.13
N TYR A 179 8.17 -1.32 11.61
CA TYR A 179 7.02 -0.41 11.53
C TYR A 179 6.66 -0.05 10.08
N VAL A 180 7.66 0.14 9.22
CA VAL A 180 7.48 0.44 7.79
C VAL A 180 7.03 -0.79 7.02
N CYS A 181 7.62 -1.97 7.24
CA CYS A 181 7.12 -3.25 6.72
C CYS A 181 5.75 -3.62 7.29
N CYS A 182 5.36 -3.12 8.47
CA CYS A 182 4.01 -3.30 8.99
C CYS A 182 3.04 -2.30 8.34
N SER A 183 3.49 -1.07 8.05
CA SER A 183 2.73 -0.06 7.30
C SER A 183 2.58 -0.40 5.80
N ASP A 184 3.61 -0.96 5.17
CA ASP A 184 3.57 -1.61 3.86
C ASP A 184 2.95 -3.01 3.95
N GLY A 185 2.87 -3.59 5.14
CA GLY A 185 2.09 -4.77 5.47
C GLY A 185 0.59 -4.54 5.26
N VAL A 186 0.12 -3.30 5.43
CA VAL A 186 -1.23 -2.87 5.01
C VAL A 186 -1.35 -2.86 3.48
N GLY A 187 -0.28 -2.56 2.76
CA GLY A 187 -0.18 -2.73 1.30
C GLY A 187 -0.10 -4.20 0.84
N TYR A 188 0.50 -5.09 1.65
CA TYR A 188 0.47 -6.54 1.43
C TYR A 188 -0.86 -7.18 1.81
N TRP A 189 -1.65 -6.58 2.69
CA TRP A 189 -3.07 -6.93 2.85
C TRP A 189 -3.91 -6.52 1.62
N ALA A 190 -3.51 -5.46 0.89
CA ALA A 190 -4.11 -5.11 -0.39
C ALA A 190 -3.65 -5.99 -1.57
N LYS A 191 -2.54 -6.73 -1.43
CA LYS A 191 -2.02 -7.69 -2.42
C LYS A 191 -2.21 -9.17 -2.07
N ARG A 192 -2.58 -9.52 -0.83
CA ARG A 192 -3.08 -10.85 -0.41
C ARG A 192 -4.59 -11.01 -0.63
N GLN A 193 -5.17 -10.10 -1.40
CA GLN A 193 -6.52 -10.17 -1.96
C GLN A 193 -6.49 -10.28 -3.50
N LEU A 194 -5.31 -10.53 -4.09
CA LEU A 194 -5.14 -11.01 -5.47
C LEU A 194 -4.79 -12.50 -5.43
#